data_AF-A0A349BVT8-F1
#
_entry.id   AF-A0A349BVT8-F1
#
_cell.length_a   1.000
_cell.length_b   1.000
_cell.length_c   1.000
_cell.angle_alpha   90.00
_cell.angle_beta   90.00
_cell.angle_gamma   90.00
#
_symmetry.space_group_name_H-M   'P 1'
#
loop_
_entity.id
_entity.type
_entity.pdbx_description
1 polymer ?
#
loop_
_entity_poly.entity_id
_entity_poly.type
_entity_poly.pdbx_seq_one_letter_code
_entity_poly.pdbx_strand_id
1 'polypeptide(L)'
;MSESKCPFHGSTTKPNIGTENTDWWPNQLNLDILRQHDSKSNPIPEVDYRENVKNLDLEAVKADVKTMLKDSKEWWPADWGHYGPFFIRMTWHAAGTYRTGDGRGGAGTGAQRFAPLNSWPDNGNLDKARRLLWPIKEKYGNKLSWADLLVLVGNVAIEDMGGPNHGTVLGREDIWHPE
;
A
#
# COMPACT_ATOMS: atom_id res chain seq x y z
N MET A 1 -3.96 -29.96 3.55
CA MET A 1 -4.37 -28.84 4.43
C MET A 1 -5.86 -28.67 4.24
N SER A 2 -6.64 -28.63 5.32
CA SER A 2 -8.07 -28.33 5.24
C SER A 2 -8.25 -26.94 4.62
N GLU A 3 -9.00 -26.81 3.53
CA GLU A 3 -9.35 -25.49 2.98
C GLU A 3 -10.02 -24.65 4.07
N SER A 4 -9.54 -23.41 4.22
CA SER A 4 -10.07 -22.44 5.17
C SER A 4 -11.46 -21.96 4.71
N LYS A 5 -12.49 -22.73 5.04
CA LYS A 5 -13.89 -22.30 4.95
C LYS A 5 -14.24 -21.44 6.17
N CYS A 6 -15.05 -20.40 5.97
CA CYS A 6 -15.58 -19.61 7.08
C CYS A 6 -16.41 -20.55 7.99
N PRO A 7 -16.09 -20.67 9.30
CA PRO A 7 -16.80 -21.57 10.20
C PRO A 7 -18.20 -21.09 10.57
N PHE A 8 -18.55 -19.83 10.26
CA PHE A 8 -19.86 -19.24 10.52
C PHE A 8 -20.70 -19.19 9.24
N HIS A 9 -21.84 -19.89 9.22
CA HIS A 9 -22.79 -19.94 8.10
C HIS A 9 -24.07 -19.12 8.34
N GLY A 10 -24.05 -18.10 9.22
CA GLY A 10 -25.27 -17.35 9.51
C GLY A 10 -25.06 -16.09 10.35
N SER A 11 -25.00 -14.94 9.67
CA SER A 11 -25.53 -13.67 10.18
C SER A 11 -25.64 -12.69 9.00
N THR A 12 -26.83 -12.16 8.79
CA THR A 12 -27.28 -11.56 7.53
C THR A 12 -26.91 -10.08 7.43
N THR A 13 -25.97 -9.74 6.54
CA THR A 13 -25.94 -8.48 5.74
C THR A 13 -25.33 -8.81 4.36
N LYS A 14 -26.06 -9.58 3.54
CA LYS A 14 -25.67 -10.24 2.27
C LYS A 14 -24.31 -9.85 1.63
N PRO A 15 -23.23 -10.60 1.92
CA PRO A 15 -22.28 -11.03 0.89
C PRO A 15 -22.85 -12.30 0.22
N ASN A 16 -22.42 -12.64 -1.00
CA ASN A 16 -22.74 -13.93 -1.62
C ASN A 16 -22.09 -15.05 -0.78
N ILE A 17 -22.85 -15.64 0.13
CA ILE A 17 -22.44 -16.83 0.92
C ILE A 17 -23.06 -18.11 0.31
N GLY A 18 -23.79 -17.98 -0.80
CA GLY A 18 -24.28 -19.11 -1.58
C GLY A 18 -23.21 -19.68 -2.49
N THR A 19 -23.40 -20.93 -2.93
CA THR A 19 -22.54 -21.57 -3.93
C THR A 19 -22.46 -20.71 -5.20
N GLU A 20 -21.25 -20.36 -5.62
CA GLU A 20 -20.99 -19.54 -6.81
C GLU A 20 -20.67 -20.39 -8.04
N ASN A 21 -20.60 -19.76 -9.21
CA ASN A 21 -20.25 -20.48 -10.45
C ASN A 21 -18.87 -21.13 -10.38
N THR A 22 -17.92 -20.52 -9.67
CA THR A 22 -16.57 -21.05 -9.44
C THR A 22 -16.57 -22.29 -8.55
N ASP A 23 -17.54 -22.44 -7.66
CA ASP A 23 -17.70 -23.66 -6.85
C ASP A 23 -18.21 -24.84 -7.70
N TRP A 24 -19.15 -24.58 -8.62
CA TRP A 24 -19.70 -25.59 -9.52
C TRP A 24 -18.75 -25.95 -10.66
N TRP A 25 -18.05 -24.96 -11.21
CA TRP A 25 -17.16 -25.08 -12.37
C TRP A 25 -15.79 -24.46 -12.07
N PRO A 26 -14.98 -25.07 -11.20
CA PRO A 26 -13.71 -24.49 -10.73
C PRO A 26 -12.65 -24.29 -11.82
N ASN A 27 -12.76 -25.03 -12.92
CA ASN A 27 -11.83 -24.95 -14.05
C ASN A 27 -12.37 -24.10 -15.22
N GLN A 28 -13.52 -23.42 -15.04
CA GLN A 28 -14.05 -22.51 -16.06
C GLN A 28 -13.13 -21.29 -16.21
N LEU A 29 -13.01 -20.77 -17.44
CA LEU A 29 -12.22 -19.56 -17.71
C LEU A 29 -12.74 -18.39 -16.87
N ASN A 30 -11.86 -17.82 -16.05
CA ASN A 30 -12.16 -16.64 -15.23
C ASN A 30 -11.90 -15.35 -16.02
N LEU A 31 -12.93 -14.50 -16.17
CA LEU A 31 -12.87 -13.21 -16.87
C LEU A 31 -12.77 -12.01 -15.92
N ASP A 32 -12.73 -12.21 -14.60
CA ASP A 32 -12.70 -11.15 -13.59
C ASP A 32 -11.44 -10.29 -13.72
N ILE A 33 -10.32 -10.88 -14.13
CA ILE A 33 -9.06 -10.18 -14.40
C ILE A 33 -9.20 -9.07 -15.45
N LEU A 34 -10.19 -9.16 -16.35
CA LEU A 34 -10.44 -8.16 -17.40
C LEU A 34 -11.38 -7.04 -16.94
N ARG A 35 -11.90 -7.13 -15.71
CA ARG A 35 -12.82 -6.17 -15.10
C ARG A 35 -12.25 -5.53 -13.84
N GLN A 36 -10.99 -5.81 -13.54
CA GLN A 36 -10.24 -5.12 -12.49
C GLN A 36 -9.98 -3.66 -12.88
N HIS A 37 -9.96 -2.82 -11.85
CA HIS A 37 -9.62 -1.39 -11.83
C HIS A 37 -10.52 -0.52 -12.71
N ASP A 38 -11.81 -0.86 -12.77
CA ASP A 38 -12.82 -0.04 -13.43
C ASP A 38 -12.98 1.32 -12.73
N SER A 39 -13.14 2.37 -13.53
CA SER A 39 -13.57 3.72 -13.17
C SER A 39 -14.67 3.78 -12.10
N LYS A 40 -15.64 2.86 -12.10
CA LYS A 40 -16.75 2.85 -11.13
C LYS A 40 -16.32 2.59 -9.69
N SER A 41 -15.19 1.90 -9.51
CA SER A 41 -14.63 1.59 -8.19
C SER A 41 -13.67 2.68 -7.70
N ASN A 42 -13.26 3.60 -8.58
CA ASN A 42 -12.41 4.72 -8.25
C ASN A 42 -13.26 5.85 -7.63
N PRO A 43 -13.02 6.26 -6.37
CA PRO A 43 -13.74 7.35 -5.73
C PRO A 43 -13.34 8.74 -6.24
N ILE A 44 -12.28 8.85 -7.05
CA ILE A 44 -11.75 10.12 -7.58
C ILE A 44 -11.44 10.02 -9.10
N PRO A 45 -12.41 9.66 -9.94
CA PRO A 45 -12.16 9.37 -11.35
C PRO A 45 -11.75 10.60 -12.19
N GLU A 46 -12.00 11.82 -11.71
CA GLU A 46 -11.65 13.06 -12.40
C GLU A 46 -10.20 13.52 -12.13
N VAL A 47 -9.49 12.86 -11.22
CA VAL A 47 -8.17 13.28 -10.74
C VAL A 47 -7.07 12.69 -11.61
N ASP A 48 -6.36 13.52 -12.36
CA ASP A 48 -5.08 13.16 -12.97
C ASP A 48 -3.96 13.29 -11.93
N TYR A 49 -3.51 12.14 -11.40
CA TYR A 49 -2.49 12.12 -10.37
C TYR A 49 -1.13 12.60 -10.88
N ARG A 50 -0.74 12.22 -12.10
CA ARG A 50 0.57 12.55 -12.66
C ARG A 50 0.72 14.05 -12.91
N GLU A 51 -0.37 14.74 -13.23
CA GLU A 51 -0.37 16.21 -13.29
C GLU A 51 -0.40 16.85 -11.91
N ASN A 52 -1.17 16.30 -10.96
CA ASN A 52 -1.27 16.85 -9.62
C ASN A 52 0.04 16.75 -8.82
N VAL A 53 0.74 15.62 -8.93
CA VAL A 53 1.97 15.37 -8.17
C VAL A 53 3.12 16.29 -8.60
N LYS A 54 3.09 16.85 -9.83
CA LYS A 54 4.06 17.87 -10.26
C LYS A 54 3.98 19.16 -9.45
N ASN A 55 2.80 19.47 -8.91
CA ASN A 55 2.54 20.66 -8.10
C ASN A 55 2.66 20.38 -6.59
N LEU A 56 3.13 19.18 -6.21
CA LEU A 56 3.36 18.81 -4.82
C LEU A 56 4.65 19.45 -4.31
N ASP A 57 4.58 20.09 -3.15
CA ASP A 57 5.78 20.54 -2.44
C ASP A 57 6.51 19.32 -1.85
N LEU A 58 7.39 18.72 -2.64
CA LEU A 58 8.12 17.52 -2.26
C LEU A 58 9.04 17.76 -1.05
N GLU A 59 9.61 18.96 -0.92
CA GLU A 59 10.50 19.27 0.20
C GLU A 59 9.72 19.39 1.51
N ALA A 60 8.51 19.97 1.48
CA ALA A 60 7.60 19.94 2.62
C ALA A 60 7.20 18.50 3.01
N VAL A 61 6.90 17.63 2.03
CA VAL A 61 6.57 16.21 2.31
C VAL A 61 7.77 15.52 2.97
N LYS A 62 8.97 15.68 2.42
CA LYS A 62 10.19 15.09 3.01
C LYS A 62 10.45 15.62 4.41
N ALA A 63 10.26 16.91 4.66
CA ALA A 63 10.42 17.51 5.97
C ALA A 63 9.43 16.90 7.00
N ASP A 64 8.16 16.78 6.63
CA ASP A 64 7.15 16.13 7.48
C ASP A 64 7.49 14.66 7.76
N VAL A 65 7.98 13.94 6.75
CA VAL A 65 8.46 12.57 6.92
C VAL A 65 9.62 12.53 7.92
N LYS A 66 10.64 13.39 7.77
CA LYS A 66 11.79 13.45 8.69
C LYS A 66 11.36 13.75 10.13
N THR A 67 10.35 14.63 10.32
CA THR A 67 9.75 14.87 11.63
C THR A 67 9.06 13.61 12.16
N MET A 68 8.21 12.98 11.35
CA MET A 68 7.48 11.77 11.73
C MET A 68 8.42 10.61 12.11
N LEU A 69 9.55 10.46 11.42
CA LEU A 69 10.56 9.43 11.73
C LEU A 69 11.09 9.52 13.18
N LYS A 70 11.06 10.71 13.80
CA LYS A 70 11.56 10.98 15.16
C LYS A 70 10.43 11.17 16.18
N ASP A 71 9.18 11.17 15.73
CA ASP A 71 7.99 11.47 16.54
C ASP A 71 7.34 10.16 17.04
N SER A 72 7.99 9.57 18.04
CA SER A 72 7.57 8.29 18.65
C SER A 72 6.14 8.35 19.21
N LYS A 73 5.34 7.31 18.94
CA LYS A 73 3.94 7.17 19.38
C LYS A 73 3.81 6.12 20.47
N GLU A 74 3.01 6.40 21.49
CA GLU A 74 2.79 5.47 22.61
C GLU A 74 2.21 4.11 22.17
N TRP A 75 1.34 4.09 21.16
CA TRP A 75 0.71 2.87 20.64
C TRP A 75 1.65 2.04 19.73
N TRP A 76 2.76 2.61 19.30
CA TRP A 76 3.83 1.90 18.58
C TRP A 76 5.16 2.64 18.74
N PRO A 77 5.85 2.48 19.88
CA PRO A 77 7.06 3.25 20.17
C PRO A 77 8.15 3.02 19.12
N ALA A 78 8.89 4.08 18.79
CA ALA A 78 10.01 3.98 17.87
C ALA A 78 11.21 3.29 18.53
N ASP A 79 11.70 2.21 17.91
CA ASP A 79 12.96 1.60 18.33
C ASP A 79 14.10 2.62 18.22
N TRP A 80 14.89 2.76 19.28
CA TRP A 80 15.96 3.77 19.40
C TRP A 80 15.50 5.22 19.16
N GLY A 81 14.21 5.51 19.31
CA GLY A 81 13.65 6.84 19.06
C GLY A 81 13.59 7.21 17.57
N HIS A 82 13.73 6.24 16.66
CA HIS A 82 13.72 6.51 15.22
C HIS A 82 13.04 5.40 14.40
N TYR A 83 11.98 5.72 13.65
CA TYR A 83 11.26 4.75 12.80
C TYR A 83 11.98 4.41 11.49
N GLY A 84 13.15 4.98 11.22
CA GLY A 84 13.88 4.80 9.96
C GLY A 84 14.01 3.34 9.50
N PRO A 85 14.59 2.43 10.30
CA PRO A 85 14.73 1.03 9.92
C PRO A 85 13.38 0.36 9.61
N PHE A 86 12.32 0.74 10.33
CA PHE A 86 10.97 0.21 10.14
C PHE A 86 10.38 0.62 8.78
N PHE A 87 10.57 1.88 8.37
CA PHE A 87 10.10 2.37 7.07
C PHE A 87 10.95 1.90 5.89
N ILE A 88 12.25 1.67 6.10
CA ILE A 88 13.09 0.99 5.10
C ILE A 88 12.56 -0.42 4.84
N ARG A 89 12.27 -1.19 5.90
CA ARG A 89 11.64 -2.51 5.77
C ARG A 89 10.30 -2.41 5.03
N MET A 90 9.42 -1.50 5.42
CA MET A 90 8.10 -1.35 4.77
C MET A 90 8.24 -1.10 3.27
N THR A 91 9.14 -0.19 2.88
CA THR A 91 9.43 0.17 1.49
C THR A 91 10.01 -1.01 0.72
N TRP A 92 10.98 -1.70 1.30
CA TRP A 92 11.56 -2.92 0.76
C TRP A 92 10.49 -3.99 0.50
N HIS A 93 9.62 -4.26 1.48
CA HIS A 93 8.53 -5.23 1.32
C HIS A 93 7.49 -4.81 0.27
N ALA A 94 7.27 -3.51 0.08
CA ALA A 94 6.37 -3.02 -0.97
C ALA A 94 6.96 -3.28 -2.35
N ALA A 95 8.26 -2.98 -2.54
CA ALA A 95 8.94 -3.16 -3.83
C ALA A 95 9.35 -4.62 -4.11
N GLY A 96 9.64 -5.40 -3.07
CA GLY A 96 10.22 -6.74 -3.14
C GLY A 96 9.29 -7.84 -3.63
N THR A 97 8.01 -7.54 -3.87
CA THR A 97 7.06 -8.50 -4.47
C THR A 97 7.21 -8.60 -6.00
N TYR A 98 8.01 -7.73 -6.62
CA TYR A 98 8.23 -7.70 -8.06
C TYR A 98 8.89 -8.97 -8.58
N ARG A 99 8.44 -9.45 -9.74
CA ARG A 99 9.02 -10.61 -10.44
C ARG A 99 9.31 -10.29 -11.89
N THR A 100 10.50 -10.64 -12.36
CA THR A 100 10.93 -10.39 -13.75
C THR A 100 10.23 -11.27 -14.78
N GLY A 101 9.65 -12.41 -14.37
CA GLY A 101 9.04 -13.38 -15.28
C GLY A 101 7.74 -12.90 -15.93
N ASP A 102 6.93 -12.12 -15.21
CA ASP A 102 5.65 -11.60 -15.72
C ASP A 102 5.43 -10.11 -15.41
N GLY A 103 6.41 -9.46 -14.77
CA GLY A 103 6.36 -8.04 -14.44
C GLY A 103 5.37 -7.66 -13.34
N ARG A 104 4.70 -8.64 -12.69
CA ARG A 104 3.73 -8.37 -11.62
C ARG A 104 4.43 -8.08 -10.28
N GLY A 105 3.66 -7.46 -9.37
CA GLY A 105 4.12 -7.05 -8.06
C GLY A 105 4.93 -5.76 -8.10
N GLY A 106 5.63 -5.48 -7.00
CA GLY A 106 6.34 -4.23 -6.78
C GLY A 106 5.48 -3.16 -6.12
N ALA A 107 6.07 -1.98 -5.92
CA ALA A 107 5.43 -0.88 -5.20
C ALA A 107 4.60 0.06 -6.10
N GLY A 108 4.42 -0.29 -7.38
CA GLY A 108 3.87 0.60 -8.42
C GLY A 108 2.42 1.04 -8.20
N THR A 109 1.64 0.27 -7.45
CA THR A 109 0.19 0.50 -7.26
C THR A 109 -0.21 0.68 -5.79
N GLY A 110 0.75 0.60 -4.86
CA GLY A 110 0.46 0.66 -3.43
C GLY A 110 -0.30 -0.57 -2.90
N ALA A 111 -0.27 -1.70 -3.62
CA ALA A 111 -1.01 -2.92 -3.31
C ALA A 111 -0.75 -3.48 -1.89
N GLN A 112 0.36 -3.12 -1.24
CA GLN A 112 0.67 -3.52 0.15
C GLN A 112 -0.43 -3.11 1.16
N ARG A 113 -1.29 -2.13 0.82
CA ARG A 113 -2.43 -1.73 1.66
C ARG A 113 -3.65 -2.65 1.56
N PHE A 114 -3.70 -3.52 0.55
CA PHE A 114 -4.81 -4.45 0.30
C PHE A 114 -4.44 -5.90 0.59
N ALA A 115 -5.46 -6.75 0.67
CA ALA A 115 -5.25 -8.20 0.68
C ALA A 115 -4.60 -8.65 -0.65
N PRO A 116 -3.84 -9.75 -0.68
CA PRO A 116 -3.40 -10.51 0.49
C PRO A 116 -2.19 -9.88 1.18
N LEU A 117 -1.50 -8.93 0.53
CA LEU A 117 -0.20 -8.40 0.96
C LEU A 117 -0.27 -7.74 2.34
N ASN A 118 -1.37 -7.08 2.68
CA ASN A 118 -1.54 -6.42 3.98
C ASN A 118 -1.53 -7.39 5.17
N SER A 119 -1.68 -8.69 4.91
CA SER A 119 -1.84 -9.76 5.90
C SER A 119 -0.89 -10.93 5.67
N TRP A 120 0.06 -10.82 4.73
CA TRP A 120 1.12 -11.81 4.60
C TRP A 120 1.96 -11.86 5.89
N PRO A 121 2.37 -13.06 6.35
CA PRO A 121 3.17 -13.20 7.57
C PRO A 121 4.44 -12.34 7.55
N ASP A 122 5.10 -12.25 6.40
CA ASP A 122 6.32 -11.48 6.22
C ASP A 122 6.09 -9.95 6.32
N ASN A 123 4.86 -9.50 6.11
CA ASN A 123 4.43 -8.10 6.29
C ASN A 123 3.92 -7.81 7.71
N GLY A 124 4.22 -8.69 8.67
CA GLY A 124 3.85 -8.51 10.08
C GLY A 124 4.23 -7.13 10.62
N ASN A 125 3.28 -6.51 11.32
CA ASN A 125 3.33 -5.15 11.86
C ASN A 125 3.43 -4.00 10.83
N LEU A 126 3.55 -4.24 9.53
CA LEU A 126 3.61 -3.16 8.54
C LEU A 126 2.29 -2.39 8.39
N ASP A 127 1.18 -2.93 8.91
CA ASP A 127 -0.06 -2.20 9.15
C ASP A 127 0.16 -0.95 10.03
N LYS A 128 1.04 -1.06 11.03
CA LYS A 128 1.40 0.05 11.94
C LYS A 128 2.26 1.09 11.23
N ALA A 129 3.20 0.66 10.38
CA ALA A 129 4.00 1.56 9.54
C ALA A 129 3.09 2.42 8.64
N ARG A 130 2.14 1.78 7.95
CA ARG A 130 1.17 2.49 7.12
C ARG A 130 0.28 3.43 7.95
N ARG A 131 -0.08 3.03 9.17
CA ARG A 131 -0.87 3.88 10.08
C ARG A 131 -0.11 5.12 10.56
N LEU A 132 1.18 5.02 10.83
CA LEU A 132 2.03 6.17 11.19
C LEU A 132 2.11 7.21 10.06
N LEU A 133 1.98 6.79 8.79
CA LEU A 133 1.99 7.67 7.62
C LEU A 133 0.64 8.35 7.35
N TRP A 134 -0.45 7.91 7.99
CA TRP A 134 -1.78 8.45 7.74
C TRP A 134 -1.86 9.98 7.88
N PRO A 135 -1.31 10.62 8.93
CA PRO A 135 -1.38 12.08 9.06
C PRO A 135 -0.71 12.83 7.90
N ILE A 136 0.37 12.27 7.33
CA ILE A 136 1.03 12.84 6.15
C ILE A 136 0.12 12.66 4.93
N LYS A 137 -0.43 11.46 4.72
CA LYS A 137 -1.37 11.22 3.62
C LYS A 137 -2.61 12.12 3.70
N GLU A 138 -3.13 12.35 4.91
CA GLU A 138 -4.25 13.23 5.19
C GLU A 138 -3.90 14.69 4.85
N LYS A 139 -2.73 15.18 5.28
CA LYS A 139 -2.24 16.54 4.99
C LYS A 139 -2.11 16.82 3.49
N TYR A 140 -1.59 15.86 2.71
CA TYR A 140 -1.31 16.06 1.27
C TYR A 140 -2.44 15.57 0.35
N GLY A 141 -3.42 14.84 0.87
CA GLY A 141 -4.62 14.42 0.15
C GLY A 141 -4.31 13.75 -1.19
N ASN A 142 -5.07 14.10 -2.22
CA ASN A 142 -4.96 13.50 -3.56
C ASN A 142 -3.71 13.95 -4.35
N LYS A 143 -2.90 14.88 -3.82
CA LYS A 143 -1.63 15.28 -4.45
C LYS A 143 -0.51 14.28 -4.22
N LEU A 144 -0.68 13.36 -3.26
CA LEU A 144 0.30 12.33 -2.90
C LEU A 144 -0.41 10.98 -2.78
N SER A 145 -0.08 10.03 -3.65
CA SER A 145 -0.63 8.67 -3.59
C SER A 145 -0.03 7.89 -2.42
N TRP A 146 -0.73 6.85 -1.98
CA TRP A 146 -0.13 5.85 -1.10
C TRP A 146 1.03 5.13 -1.77
N ALA A 147 0.89 4.76 -3.04
CA ALA A 147 1.93 4.08 -3.79
C ALA A 147 3.27 4.84 -3.77
N ASP A 148 3.24 6.16 -3.96
CA ASP A 148 4.44 6.99 -3.86
C ASP A 148 4.88 7.22 -2.42
N LEU A 149 3.97 7.49 -1.48
CA LEU A 149 4.32 7.71 -0.07
C LEU A 149 5.02 6.49 0.55
N LEU A 150 4.57 5.27 0.21
CA LEU A 150 5.18 4.03 0.67
C LEU A 150 6.61 3.84 0.19
N VAL A 151 6.98 4.41 -0.97
CA VAL A 151 8.36 4.35 -1.49
C VAL A 151 9.19 5.52 -1.00
N LEU A 152 8.61 6.73 -1.01
CA LEU A 152 9.26 7.96 -0.61
C LEU A 152 9.79 7.88 0.83
N VAL A 153 9.00 7.32 1.75
CA VAL A 153 9.40 7.25 3.16
C VAL A 153 10.66 6.42 3.38
N GLY A 154 10.86 5.32 2.64
CA GLY A 154 12.08 4.51 2.75
C GLY A 154 13.31 5.26 2.29
N ASN A 155 13.20 5.98 1.17
CA ASN A 155 14.30 6.80 0.67
C ASN A 155 14.64 7.95 1.64
N VAL A 156 13.63 8.63 2.17
CA VAL A 156 13.83 9.70 3.16
C VAL A 156 14.41 9.15 4.47
N ALA A 157 14.00 7.95 4.89
CA ALA A 157 14.57 7.29 6.06
C ALA A 157 16.06 6.95 5.89
N ILE A 158 16.46 6.46 4.71
CA ILE A 158 17.89 6.23 4.41
C ILE A 158 18.66 7.54 4.47
N GLU A 159 18.15 8.60 3.83
CA GLU A 159 18.79 9.92 3.80
C GLU A 159 18.92 10.54 5.20
N ASP A 160 17.85 10.50 6.00
CA ASP A 160 17.84 11.09 7.35
C ASP A 160 18.79 10.37 8.32
N MET A 161 19.04 9.07 8.10
CA MET A 161 20.04 8.28 8.83
C MET A 161 21.45 8.37 8.24
N GLY A 162 21.70 9.28 7.29
CA GLY A 162 23.02 9.52 6.70
C GLY A 162 23.43 8.55 5.60
N GLY A 163 22.51 7.72 5.11
CA GLY A 163 22.73 6.82 3.98
C GLY A 163 22.58 7.51 2.62
N PRO A 164 22.96 6.81 1.52
CA PRO A 164 22.90 7.37 0.17
C PRO A 164 21.44 7.46 -0.34
N ASN A 165 21.10 8.55 -1.01
CA ASN A 165 19.86 8.71 -1.76
C ASN A 165 20.18 9.15 -3.21
N HIS A 166 19.82 8.32 -4.18
CA HIS A 166 20.06 8.57 -5.61
C HIS A 166 18.92 9.36 -6.29
N GLY A 167 17.98 9.87 -5.50
CA GLY A 167 16.81 10.60 -5.97
C GLY A 167 15.53 9.77 -5.83
N THR A 168 14.40 10.49 -5.75
CA THR A 168 13.06 9.88 -5.69
C THR A 168 12.23 10.41 -6.84
N VAL A 169 11.63 9.49 -7.59
CA VAL A 169 10.69 9.79 -8.66
C VAL A 169 9.29 9.41 -8.19
N LEU A 170 8.35 10.34 -8.35
CA LEU A 170 6.93 10.14 -8.06
C LEU A 170 6.15 9.89 -9.37
N GLY A 171 4.88 9.53 -9.25
CA GLY A 171 3.96 9.25 -10.36
C GLY A 171 3.33 7.85 -10.32
N ARG A 172 3.39 7.16 -9.18
CA ARG A 172 2.68 5.89 -8.96
C ARG A 172 1.24 6.17 -8.55
N GLU A 173 0.28 5.67 -9.30
CA GLU A 173 -1.15 5.86 -8.99
C GLU A 173 -1.64 4.82 -8.00
N ASP A 174 -2.60 5.21 -7.17
CA ASP A 174 -3.26 4.28 -6.25
C ASP A 174 -4.31 3.43 -6.98
N ILE A 175 -4.35 2.14 -6.69
CA ILE A 175 -5.48 1.25 -7.01
C ILE A 175 -6.54 1.27 -5.90
N TRP A 176 -7.78 0.88 -6.19
CA TRP A 176 -8.90 0.98 -5.23
C TRP A 176 -9.44 -0.36 -4.72
N HIS A 177 -8.92 -1.46 -5.25
CA HIS A 177 -9.20 -2.82 -4.80
C HIS A 177 -7.97 -3.70 -5.06
N PRO A 178 -7.87 -4.88 -4.45
CA PRO A 178 -6.74 -5.79 -4.69
C PRO A 178 -6.65 -6.25 -6.15
N GLU A 179 -5.42 -6.54 -6.58
CA GLU A 179 -5.05 -7.18 -7.85
C GLU A 179 -5.14 -8.71 -7.77
#